data_AF-A0A0R2H2V3-F1
#
_entry.id   AF-A0A0R2H2V3-F1
#
_cell.length_a   1.000
_cell.length_b   1.000
_cell.length_c   1.000
_cell.angle_alpha   90.00
_cell.angle_beta   90.00
_cell.angle_gamma   90.00
#
_symmetry.space_group_name_H-M   'P 1'
#
loop_
_entity.id
_entity.type
_entity.pdbx_description
1 polymer ?
#
loop_
_entity_poly.entity_id
_entity_poly.type
_entity_poly.pdbx_seq_one_letter_code
_entity_poly.pdbx_strand_id
1 'polypeptide(L)'
;MDYESLVTIDKKDFKYFISRLYDEYFEDYVYEVLGDEDNEKSVVVLFEGMNYCIKLCEKYGFHLPFKSIKEYFINDFEDGENLYNNLNKRYIEEDKIYNYENKDFRERFTNDELVGK
;
A
#
# COMPACT_ATOMS: atom_id res chain seq x y z
N MET A 1 2.26 16.77 30.26
CA MET A 1 1.88 16.92 28.85
C MET A 1 3.14 16.69 28.07
N ASP A 2 3.42 15.44 27.77
CA ASP A 2 4.51 15.10 26.85
C ASP A 2 4.04 15.57 25.47
N TYR A 3 4.78 16.54 24.94
CA TYR A 3 4.71 16.84 23.53
C TYR A 3 5.21 15.59 22.82
N GLU A 4 4.29 14.75 22.35
CA GLU A 4 4.58 13.90 21.19
C GLU A 4 5.33 14.80 20.21
N SER A 5 6.55 14.40 19.86
CA SER A 5 7.29 15.10 18.82
C SER A 5 6.48 14.94 17.54
N LEU A 6 5.55 15.87 17.31
CA LEU A 6 4.86 16.07 16.06
C LEU A 6 5.97 16.32 15.06
N VAL A 7 6.40 15.25 14.37
CA VAL A 7 7.26 15.37 13.22
C VAL A 7 6.41 16.05 12.16
N THR A 8 6.45 17.38 12.18
CA THR A 8 5.89 18.21 11.13
C THR A 8 6.84 18.10 9.94
N ILE A 9 6.36 17.47 8.88
CA ILE A 9 7.08 17.35 7.63
C ILE A 9 6.59 18.43 6.66
N ASP A 10 7.52 19.12 6.01
CA ASP A 10 7.17 20.06 4.95
C ASP A 10 6.56 19.30 3.76
N LYS A 11 5.64 19.94 3.03
CA LYS A 11 5.00 19.33 1.84
C LYS A 11 6.02 18.83 0.81
N LYS A 12 7.15 19.53 0.64
CA LYS A 12 8.24 19.13 -0.27
C LYS A 12 8.92 17.83 0.16
N ASP A 13 9.11 17.64 1.47
CA ASP A 13 9.82 16.49 2.02
C ASP A 13 8.87 15.30 2.03
N PHE A 14 7.60 15.52 2.38
CA PHE A 14 6.56 14.51 2.24
C PHE A 14 6.40 14.04 0.79
N LYS A 15 6.45 14.97 -0.18
CA LYS A 15 6.47 14.61 -1.61
C LYS A 15 7.64 13.68 -1.92
N TYR A 16 8.84 14.02 -1.45
CA TYR A 16 10.02 13.20 -1.64
C TYR A 16 9.84 11.81 -1.02
N PHE A 17 9.41 11.70 0.24
CA PHE A 17 9.18 10.41 0.88
C PHE A 17 8.15 9.55 0.15
N ILE A 18 7.04 10.12 -0.30
CA ILE A 18 6.03 9.37 -1.04
C ILE A 18 6.59 8.88 -2.39
N SER A 19 7.32 9.73 -3.11
CA SER A 19 8.00 9.30 -4.35
C SER A 19 8.98 8.16 -4.09
N ARG A 20 9.78 8.23 -3.02
CA ARG A 20 10.74 7.17 -2.67
C ARG A 20 10.06 5.88 -2.21
N LEU A 21 9.00 5.99 -1.41
CA LEU A 21 8.20 4.85 -0.98
C LEU A 21 7.57 4.15 -2.19
N TYR A 22 7.08 4.93 -3.16
CA TYR A 22 6.53 4.40 -4.39
C TYR A 22 7.61 3.73 -5.25
N ASP A 23 8.64 4.48 -5.65
CA ASP A 23 9.66 4.04 -6.61
C ASP A 23 10.52 2.89 -6.06
N GLU A 24 10.87 2.87 -4.76
CA GLU A 24 11.84 1.91 -4.23
C GLU A 24 11.26 0.76 -3.44
N TYR A 25 10.02 0.89 -2.96
CA TYR A 25 9.45 -0.13 -2.08
C TYR A 25 8.20 -0.75 -2.69
N PHE A 26 7.30 0.06 -3.26
CA PHE A 26 6.07 -0.48 -3.82
C PHE A 26 6.30 -1.21 -5.14
N GLU A 27 7.09 -0.65 -6.07
CA GLU A 27 7.38 -1.34 -7.34
C GLU A 27 8.09 -2.68 -7.10
N ASP A 28 9.11 -2.69 -6.23
CA ASP A 28 9.83 -3.93 -5.87
C ASP A 28 8.88 -4.98 -5.27
N TYR A 29 7.99 -4.59 -4.35
CA TYR A 29 7.04 -5.52 -3.75
C TYR A 29 5.99 -6.04 -4.75
N VAL A 30 5.59 -5.24 -5.74
CA VAL A 30 4.74 -5.70 -6.84
C VAL A 30 5.45 -6.82 -7.60
N TYR A 31 6.71 -6.65 -7.97
CA TYR A 31 7.46 -7.69 -8.67
C TYR A 31 7.68 -8.94 -7.81
N GLU A 32 7.92 -8.78 -6.50
CA GLU A 32 8.00 -9.92 -5.58
C GLU A 32 6.70 -10.72 -5.55
N VAL A 33 5.54 -10.05 -5.41
CA VAL A 33 4.23 -10.71 -5.38
C VAL A 33 3.86 -11.35 -6.72
N LEU A 34 4.27 -10.75 -7.84
CA LEU A 34 4.05 -11.30 -9.18
C LEU A 34 4.92 -12.53 -9.45
N GLY A 35 6.14 -12.56 -8.93
CA GLY A 35 7.07 -13.70 -9.05
C GLY A 35 6.90 -14.78 -7.98
N ASP A 36 5.99 -14.58 -7.03
CA ASP A 36 5.75 -15.47 -5.90
C ASP A 36 4.79 -16.62 -6.27
N GLU A 37 5.36 -17.69 -6.83
CA GLU A 37 4.63 -18.90 -7.24
C GLU A 37 4.07 -19.69 -6.04
N ASP A 38 4.74 -19.63 -4.89
CA ASP A 38 4.40 -20.39 -3.68
C ASP A 38 3.42 -19.65 -2.75
N ASN A 39 3.01 -18.43 -3.09
CA ASN A 39 2.13 -17.56 -2.30
C ASN A 39 2.70 -17.21 -0.91
N GLU A 40 4.02 -17.04 -0.78
CA GLU A 40 4.68 -16.60 0.46
C GLU A 40 4.54 -15.08 0.69
N LYS A 41 4.31 -14.31 -0.38
CA LYS A 41 4.13 -12.85 -0.32
C LYS A 41 2.65 -12.50 -0.22
N SER A 42 2.36 -11.61 0.71
CA SER A 42 0.99 -11.18 1.03
C SER A 42 0.44 -10.21 -0.01
N VAL A 43 -0.62 -10.63 -0.71
CA VAL A 43 -1.36 -9.73 -1.62
C VAL A 43 -2.18 -8.73 -0.83
N VAL A 44 -2.59 -9.06 0.40
CA VAL A 44 -3.30 -8.12 1.29
C VAL A 44 -2.39 -6.96 1.68
N VAL A 45 -1.14 -7.21 2.06
CA VAL A 45 -0.14 -6.16 2.32
C VAL A 45 0.03 -5.26 1.10
N LEU A 46 0.14 -5.85 -0.09
CA LEU A 46 0.28 -5.10 -1.34
C LEU A 46 -0.95 -4.20 -1.58
N PHE A 47 -2.15 -4.78 -1.59
CA PHE A 47 -3.37 -4.07 -1.96
C PHE A 47 -3.73 -3.00 -0.92
N GLU A 48 -3.70 -3.34 0.36
CA GLU A 48 -4.02 -2.38 1.40
C GLU A 48 -2.96 -1.28 1.51
N GLY A 49 -1.68 -1.60 1.32
CA GLY A 49 -0.59 -0.63 1.30
C GLY A 49 -0.70 0.36 0.14
N MET A 50 -0.98 -0.12 -1.07
CA MET A 50 -1.22 0.74 -2.23
C MET A 50 -2.47 1.61 -2.04
N ASN A 51 -3.58 1.03 -1.56
CA ASN A 51 -4.81 1.78 -1.27
C ASN A 51 -4.56 2.87 -0.22
N TYR A 52 -3.79 2.56 0.81
CA TYR A 52 -3.39 3.54 1.83
C TYR A 52 -2.56 4.67 1.23
N CYS A 53 -1.57 4.35 0.39
CA CYS A 53 -0.74 5.33 -0.31
C CYS A 53 -1.56 6.24 -1.22
N ILE A 54 -2.49 5.69 -2.01
CA ILE A 54 -3.41 6.46 -2.87
C ILE A 54 -4.23 7.45 -2.05
N LYS A 55 -4.90 6.98 -0.98
CA LYS A 55 -5.70 7.84 -0.08
C LYS A 55 -4.85 8.94 0.56
N LEU A 56 -3.62 8.60 0.93
CA LEU A 56 -2.68 9.54 1.53
C LEU A 56 -2.27 10.62 0.51
N CYS A 57 -1.94 10.22 -0.72
CA CYS A 57 -1.63 11.15 -1.81
C CYS A 57 -2.80 12.10 -2.08
N GLU A 58 -4.02 11.57 -2.21
CA GLU A 58 -5.24 12.37 -2.41
C GLU A 58 -5.45 13.38 -1.27
N LYS A 59 -5.34 12.94 -0.01
CA LYS A 59 -5.53 13.78 1.17
C LYS A 59 -4.59 14.98 1.20
N TYR A 60 -3.35 14.83 0.72
CA TYR A 60 -2.35 15.90 0.74
C TYR A 60 -2.18 16.62 -0.62
N GLY A 61 -3.05 16.32 -1.59
CA GLY A 61 -3.06 16.95 -2.91
C GLY A 61 -1.85 16.58 -3.76
N PHE A 62 -1.42 15.32 -3.67
CA PHE A 62 -0.48 14.69 -4.59
C PHE A 62 -1.23 13.89 -5.65
N HIS A 63 -0.65 13.83 -6.84
CA HIS A 63 -1.23 13.11 -7.98
C HIS A 63 -0.29 11.97 -8.35
N LEU A 64 -0.76 10.75 -8.15
CA LEU A 64 -0.16 9.55 -8.69
C LEU A 64 -0.56 9.41 -10.18
N PRO A 65 0.21 8.69 -11.00
CA PRO A 65 -0.13 8.45 -12.41
C PRO A 65 -1.33 7.51 -12.60
N PHE A 66 -1.89 6.99 -11.52
CA PHE A 66 -3.09 6.14 -11.45
C PHE A 66 -3.93 6.55 -10.24
N LYS A 67 -5.22 6.22 -10.26
CA LYS A 67 -6.18 6.49 -9.16
C LYS A 67 -6.62 5.23 -8.43
N SER A 68 -6.23 4.06 -8.93
CA SER A 68 -6.55 2.77 -8.34
C SER A 68 -5.46 1.75 -8.64
N ILE A 69 -5.39 0.70 -7.83
CA ILE A 69 -4.49 -0.44 -8.06
C ILE A 69 -4.76 -1.08 -9.42
N LYS A 70 -6.05 -1.20 -9.80
CA LYS A 70 -6.44 -1.72 -11.12
C LYS A 70 -5.85 -0.88 -12.25
N GLU A 71 -5.96 0.44 -12.14
CA GLU A 71 -5.43 1.37 -13.15
C GLU A 71 -3.90 1.31 -13.22
N TYR A 72 -3.22 1.18 -12.08
CA TYR A 72 -1.77 0.92 -12.03
C TYR A 72 -1.40 -0.31 -12.87
N PHE A 73 -2.02 -1.46 -12.59
CA PHE A 73 -1.71 -2.69 -13.33
C PHE A 73 -2.00 -2.59 -14.83
N ILE A 74 -3.12 -1.98 -15.21
CA ILE A 74 -3.49 -1.81 -16.63
C ILE A 74 -2.52 -0.89 -17.38
N ASN A 75 -2.02 0.16 -16.73
CA ASN A 75 -1.15 1.12 -17.37
C ASN A 75 0.30 0.62 -17.48
N ASP A 76 0.76 -0.15 -16.49
CA ASP A 76 2.18 -0.45 -16.32
C ASP A 76 2.57 -1.87 -16.79
N PHE A 77 1.60 -2.75 -17.06
CA PHE A 77 1.84 -4.14 -17.49
C PHE A 77 1.06 -4.51 -18.76
N GLU A 78 1.72 -5.24 -19.68
CA GLU A 78 1.14 -5.66 -20.96
C GLU A 78 -0.13 -6.52 -20.78
N ASP A 79 -0.16 -7.39 -19.77
CA ASP A 79 -1.32 -8.23 -19.40
C ASP A 79 -2.02 -7.76 -18.10
N GLY A 80 -1.98 -6.44 -17.86
CA GLY A 80 -2.36 -5.81 -16.59
C GLY A 80 -3.75 -6.18 -16.05
N GLU A 81 -4.76 -6.27 -16.91
CA GLU A 81 -6.12 -6.65 -16.50
C GLU A 81 -6.16 -8.08 -15.93
N ASN A 82 -5.46 -9.03 -16.55
CA ASN A 82 -5.41 -10.41 -16.08
C ASN A 82 -4.57 -10.53 -14.80
N LEU A 83 -3.43 -9.84 -14.74
CA LEU A 83 -2.61 -9.77 -13.51
C LEU A 83 -3.43 -9.24 -12.33
N TYR A 84 -4.10 -8.10 -12.50
CA TYR A 84 -4.98 -7.55 -11.48
C TYR A 84 -6.07 -8.52 -11.06
N ASN A 85 -6.76 -9.15 -12.01
CA ASN A 85 -7.84 -10.08 -11.70
C ASN A 85 -7.36 -11.33 -10.94
N ASN A 86 -6.15 -11.82 -11.23
CA ASN A 86 -5.54 -12.93 -10.51
C ASN A 86 -5.13 -12.53 -9.08
N LEU A 87 -4.47 -11.39 -8.93
CA LEU A 87 -4.11 -10.85 -7.61
C LEU A 87 -5.36 -10.54 -6.78
N ASN A 88 -6.40 -9.97 -7.38
CA ASN A 88 -7.64 -9.66 -6.66
C ASN A 88 -8.36 -10.92 -6.16
N LYS A 89 -8.26 -12.06 -6.87
CA LYS A 89 -8.77 -13.34 -6.35
C LYS A 89 -7.97 -13.79 -5.12
N ARG A 90 -6.64 -13.75 -5.20
CA ARG A 90 -5.74 -14.05 -4.06
C ARG A 90 -6.06 -13.15 -2.86
N TYR A 91 -6.19 -11.84 -3.10
CA TYR A 91 -6.57 -10.85 -2.10
C TYR A 91 -7.86 -11.23 -1.36
N ILE A 92 -8.94 -11.55 -2.09
CA ILE A 92 -10.23 -11.92 -1.49
C ILE A 92 -10.14 -13.19 -0.64
N GLU A 93 -9.28 -14.13 -1.02
CA GLU A 93 -9.07 -15.37 -0.26
C GLU A 93 -8.22 -15.14 0.98
N GLU A 94 -7.14 -14.38 0.84
CA GLU A 94 -6.19 -14.06 1.90
C GLU A 94 -6.79 -13.11 2.95
N ASP A 95 -7.53 -12.08 2.54
CA ASP A 95 -8.19 -11.12 3.45
C ASP A 95 -9.21 -11.80 4.39
N LYS A 96 -9.78 -12.95 4.00
CA LYS A 96 -10.66 -13.74 4.89
C LYS A 96 -9.91 -14.37 6.07
N ILE A 97 -8.62 -14.65 5.90
CA ILE A 97 -7.76 -15.21 6.96
C ILE A 97 -7.47 -14.12 8.00
N TYR A 98 -7.36 -12.89 7.51
CA TYR A 98 -7.17 -11.70 8.31
C TYR A 98 -8.50 -11.30 8.98
N ASN A 99 -8.79 -11.90 10.14
CA ASN A 99 -9.96 -11.62 10.98
C ASN A 99 -9.86 -10.23 11.68
N TYR A 100 -9.76 -9.17 10.88
CA TYR A 100 -9.61 -7.79 11.36
C TYR A 100 -10.93 -7.02 11.19
N GLU A 101 -11.92 -7.36 12.01
CA GLU A 101 -13.11 -6.49 12.11
C GLU A 101 -12.67 -5.08 12.54
N ASN A 102 -13.00 -4.08 11.71
CA ASN A 102 -12.92 -2.65 11.99
C ASN A 102 -11.53 -2.01 12.21
N LYS A 103 -10.42 -2.64 11.76
CA LYS A 103 -9.08 -2.01 11.83
C LYS A 103 -8.66 -1.31 10.53
N ASP A 104 -8.08 -0.11 10.63
CA ASP A 104 -7.44 0.61 9.51
C ASP A 104 -6.08 -0.01 9.13
N PHE A 105 -5.53 0.33 7.95
CA PHE A 105 -4.25 -0.22 7.47
C PHE A 105 -3.10 -0.08 8.49
N ARG A 106 -3.01 1.05 9.19
CA ARG A 106 -1.96 1.25 10.20
C ARG A 106 -2.20 0.34 11.40
N GLU A 107 -3.44 0.17 11.83
CA GLU A 107 -3.81 -0.75 12.91
C GLU A 107 -3.63 -2.23 12.54
N ARG A 108 -3.61 -2.56 11.25
CA ARG A 108 -3.37 -3.91 10.73
C ARG A 108 -1.88 -4.25 10.60
N PHE A 109 -1.05 -3.28 10.21
CA PHE A 109 0.33 -3.54 9.78
C PHE A 109 1.42 -2.82 10.56
N THR A 110 1.04 -2.00 11.54
CA THR A 110 1.99 -1.41 12.50
C THR A 110 1.79 -2.11 13.83
N ASN A 111 2.86 -2.71 14.37
CA ASN A 111 2.86 -3.07 15.79
C ASN A 111 2.60 -1.77 16.60
N ASP A 112 1.75 -1.84 17.62
CA ASP A 112 1.33 -0.74 18.50
C ASP A 112 2.50 0.07 19.13
N GLU A 113 3.77 -0.24 18.85
CA GLU A 113 4.94 0.49 19.35
C GLU A 113 5.11 1.89 18.75
N LEU A 114 4.39 2.23 17.67
CA LEU A 114 4.28 3.63 17.18
C LEU A 114 3.03 4.36 17.69
N VAL A 115 2.15 3.66 18.41
CA VAL A 115 1.01 4.25 19.10
C VAL A 115 1.40 4.30 20.58
N GLY A 116 2.01 5.42 20.97
CA GLY A 116 2.37 5.66 22.37
C GLY A 116 1.17 5.37 23.30
N LYS A 117 1.46 4.69 24.41
CA LYS A 117 0.52 4.49 25.53
C LYS A 117 -0.12 5.79 26.01
#